data_AF-A0A958X590-F1
#
_entry.id   AF-A0A958X590-F1
#
_cell.length_a   1.000
_cell.length_b   1.000
_cell.length_c   1.000
_cell.angle_alpha   90.00
_cell.angle_beta   90.00
_cell.angle_gamma   90.00
#
_symmetry.space_group_name_H-M   'P 1'
#
loop_
_entity.id
_entity.type
_entity.pdbx_description
1 polymer ?
#
loop_
_entity_poly.entity_id
_entity_poly.type
_entity_poly.pdbx_seq_one_letter_code
_entity_poly.pdbx_strand_id
1 'polypeptide(L)'
;MSKKEQQYVNIGRTRKAHGITGEIKISILDQYLEDFLKTERIFIEFKGMYIPYFIKNLRGKGEMILELEEVTTRDAAQALQHRDVFLREQDILSENEREFEVPDESLQYEKLVGYTIVDKSLGEIG
;
A
#
# COMPACT_ATOMS: atom_id res chain seq x y z
N MET A 1 12.53 -30.66 7.72
CA MET A 1 12.36 -29.47 6.86
C MET A 1 11.45 -28.50 7.60
N SER A 2 11.98 -27.40 8.13
CA SER A 2 11.16 -26.39 8.81
C SER A 2 10.29 -25.68 7.78
N LYS A 3 8.97 -25.76 7.95
CA LYS A 3 8.00 -25.01 7.15
C LYS A 3 8.20 -23.53 7.51
N LYS A 4 8.83 -22.76 6.63
CA LYS A 4 8.98 -21.32 6.81
C LYS A 4 7.55 -20.74 6.89
N GLU A 5 7.22 -20.07 7.99
CA GLU A 5 5.89 -19.44 8.12
C GLU A 5 5.76 -18.36 7.04
N GLN A 6 4.59 -18.31 6.40
CA GLN A 6 4.33 -17.35 5.35
C GLN A 6 3.99 -16.00 6.00
N GLN A 7 4.92 -15.06 5.93
CA GLN A 7 4.75 -13.70 6.44
C GLN A 7 4.04 -12.81 5.41
N TYR A 8 3.13 -11.98 5.90
CA TYR A 8 2.36 -11.04 5.10
C TYR A 8 2.62 -9.62 5.59
N VAL A 9 2.82 -8.70 4.65
CA VAL A 9 3.06 -7.28 4.91
C VAL A 9 1.83 -6.51 4.46
N ASN A 10 1.26 -5.68 5.34
CA ASN A 10 0.17 -4.80 4.98
C ASN A 10 0.69 -3.69 4.07
N ILE A 11 0.12 -3.56 2.88
CA ILE A 11 0.54 -2.57 1.89
C ILE A 11 -0.52 -1.49 1.66
N GLY A 12 -1.71 -1.62 2.25
CA GLY A 12 -2.80 -0.69 2.02
C GLY A 12 -4.18 -1.27 2.31
N ARG A 13 -5.19 -0.69 1.67
CA ARG A 13 -6.60 -1.01 1.93
C ARG A 13 -7.49 -0.78 0.72
N THR A 14 -8.44 -1.67 0.51
CA THR A 14 -9.56 -1.43 -0.40
C THR A 14 -10.50 -0.37 0.19
N ARG A 15 -11.17 0.36 -0.70
CA ARG A 15 -12.15 1.41 -0.38
C ARG A 15 -13.50 1.00 -0.94
N LYS A 16 -14.29 1.93 -1.44
CA LYS A 16 -15.63 1.67 -1.97
C LYS A 16 -15.55 0.94 -3.31
N ALA A 17 -16.55 0.11 -3.59
CA ALA A 17 -16.77 -0.43 -4.92
C ALA A 17 -16.98 0.73 -5.92
N HIS A 18 -16.54 0.51 -7.14
CA HIS A 18 -16.64 1.42 -8.26
C HIS A 18 -17.46 0.77 -9.38
N GLY A 19 -18.38 1.52 -9.98
CA GLY A 19 -19.22 1.01 -11.06
C GLY A 19 -20.11 -0.18 -10.68
N ILE A 20 -20.38 -1.03 -11.67
CA ILE A 20 -21.22 -2.25 -11.53
C ILE A 20 -20.47 -3.54 -11.90
N THR A 21 -19.27 -3.41 -12.47
CA THR A 21 -18.48 -4.49 -13.08
C THR A 21 -17.48 -5.15 -12.13
N GLY A 22 -17.61 -4.89 -10.82
CA GLY A 22 -16.73 -5.49 -9.80
C GLY A 22 -15.45 -4.71 -9.51
N GLU A 23 -15.35 -3.48 -10.01
CA GLU A 23 -14.19 -2.61 -9.77
C GLU A 23 -14.18 -2.10 -8.32
N ILE A 24 -12.99 -1.91 -7.75
CA ILE A 24 -12.82 -1.49 -6.36
C ILE A 24 -11.81 -0.34 -6.31
N LYS A 25 -12.14 0.73 -5.61
CA LYS A 25 -11.15 1.76 -5.30
C LYS A 25 -10.13 1.22 -4.29
N ILE A 26 -8.85 1.47 -4.48
CA ILE A 26 -7.77 1.01 -3.58
C ILE A 26 -6.82 2.16 -3.22
N SER A 27 -6.25 2.09 -2.03
CA SER A 27 -5.22 2.99 -1.53
C SER A 27 -4.06 2.14 -1.04
N ILE A 28 -2.88 2.39 -1.61
CA ILE A 28 -1.63 1.71 -1.27
C ILE A 28 -0.73 2.73 -0.56
N LEU A 29 0.02 2.29 0.44
CA LEU A 29 1.00 3.12 1.13
C LEU A 29 2.15 3.43 0.16
N ASP A 30 2.62 4.67 0.16
CA ASP A 30 3.62 5.15 -0.81
C ASP A 30 4.88 4.27 -0.84
N GLN A 31 5.34 3.81 0.33
CA GLN A 31 6.49 2.92 0.46
C GLN A 31 6.34 1.55 -0.21
N TYR A 32 5.10 1.11 -0.47
CA TYR A 32 4.78 -0.18 -1.11
C TYR A 32 4.15 -0.02 -2.49
N LEU A 33 4.09 1.20 -3.04
CA LEU A 33 3.46 1.45 -4.33
C LEU A 33 4.19 0.72 -5.46
N GLU A 34 5.53 0.74 -5.44
CA GLU A 34 6.33 0.05 -6.45
C GLU A 34 6.16 -1.48 -6.38
N ASP A 35 6.17 -2.04 -5.17
CA ASP A 35 5.92 -3.46 -4.91
C ASP A 35 4.55 -3.88 -5.47
N PHE A 36 3.52 -3.06 -5.24
CA PHE A 36 2.17 -3.28 -5.74
C PHE A 36 2.05 -3.14 -7.26
N LEU A 37 2.84 -2.27 -7.90
CA LEU A 37 2.82 -2.12 -9.36
C LEU A 37 3.56 -3.25 -10.09
N LYS A 38 4.52 -3.92 -9.42
CA LYS A 38 5.30 -5.03 -9.98
C LYS A 38 4.72 -6.41 -9.68
N THR A 39 3.69 -6.52 -8.83
CA THR A 39 3.02 -7.78 -8.52
C THR A 39 1.79 -8.03 -9.40
N GLU A 40 1.50 -9.30 -9.66
CA GLU A 40 0.28 -9.74 -10.37
C GLU A 40 -0.83 -10.16 -9.40
N ARG A 41 -0.52 -10.26 -8.09
CA ARG A 41 -1.45 -10.77 -7.09
C ARG A 41 -1.39 -9.97 -5.80
N ILE A 42 -2.53 -9.86 -5.12
CA ILE A 42 -2.64 -9.34 -3.76
C ILE A 42 -3.34 -10.33 -2.85
N PHE A 43 -3.18 -10.14 -1.55
CA PHE A 43 -3.90 -10.90 -0.54
C PHE A 43 -4.83 -9.97 0.23
N ILE A 44 -6.08 -10.37 0.40
CA ILE A 44 -7.05 -9.65 1.22
C ILE A 44 -7.33 -10.48 2.47
N GLU A 45 -7.23 -9.84 3.63
CA GLU A 45 -7.51 -10.51 4.91
C GLU A 45 -9.02 -10.64 5.14
N PHE A 46 -9.42 -11.86 5.54
CA PHE A 46 -10.77 -12.16 5.95
C PHE A 46 -10.76 -13.19 7.10
N LYS A 47 -11.02 -12.71 8.33
CA LYS A 47 -11.14 -13.56 9.54
C LYS A 47 -9.89 -14.40 9.83
N GLY A 48 -8.72 -13.79 9.76
CA GLY A 48 -7.40 -14.39 9.96
C GLY A 48 -6.86 -15.15 8.75
N MET A 49 -7.59 -15.17 7.62
CA MET A 49 -7.16 -15.83 6.40
C MET A 49 -6.77 -14.81 5.34
N TYR A 50 -5.65 -15.06 4.64
CA TYR A 50 -5.17 -14.23 3.54
C TYR A 50 -5.59 -14.85 2.21
N ILE A 51 -6.62 -14.30 1.59
CA ILE A 51 -7.21 -14.82 0.36
C ILE A 51 -6.50 -14.16 -0.84
N PRO A 52 -5.87 -14.94 -1.74
CA PRO A 52 -5.24 -14.40 -2.93
C PRO A 52 -6.27 -13.95 -3.97
N TYR A 53 -5.99 -12.83 -4.63
CA TYR A 53 -6.72 -12.33 -5.79
C TYR A 53 -5.73 -11.90 -6.87
N PHE A 54 -6.03 -12.23 -8.13
CA PHE A 54 -5.21 -11.80 -9.27
C PHE A 54 -5.65 -10.43 -9.79
N ILE A 55 -4.67 -9.56 -10.01
CA ILE A 55 -4.90 -8.22 -10.57
C ILE A 55 -5.13 -8.38 -12.06
N LYS A 56 -6.35 -8.06 -12.49
CA LYS A 56 -6.70 -8.05 -13.92
C LYS A 56 -6.28 -6.74 -14.59
N ASN A 57 -6.52 -5.62 -13.90
CA ASN A 57 -6.23 -4.29 -14.41
C ASN A 57 -6.13 -3.29 -13.27
N LEU A 58 -5.36 -2.24 -13.47
CA LEU A 58 -5.19 -1.13 -12.53
C LEU A 58 -5.13 0.18 -13.30
N ARG A 59 -5.92 1.17 -12.86
CA ARG A 59 -5.91 2.50 -13.48
C ARG A 59 -6.07 3.61 -12.46
N GLY A 60 -5.52 4.79 -12.79
CA GLY A 60 -5.61 6.00 -11.97
C GLY A 60 -4.24 6.45 -11.46
N LYS A 61 -4.15 7.72 -11.05
CA LYS A 61 -2.91 8.34 -10.51
C LYS A 61 -3.03 8.77 -9.03
N GLY A 62 -4.20 8.58 -8.41
CA GLY A 62 -4.51 8.97 -7.03
C GLY A 62 -5.26 7.84 -6.31
N GLU A 63 -6.57 8.01 -6.07
CA GLU A 63 -7.41 6.82 -5.81
C GLU A 63 -7.40 5.91 -7.04
N MET A 64 -6.67 4.81 -6.96
CA MET A 64 -6.57 3.83 -8.02
C MET A 64 -7.84 2.97 -8.07
N ILE A 65 -8.23 2.57 -9.27
CA ILE A 65 -9.32 1.62 -9.51
C ILE A 65 -8.68 0.28 -9.88
N LEU A 66 -8.95 -0.71 -9.05
CA LEU A 66 -8.49 -2.07 -9.16
C LEU A 66 -9.60 -2.96 -9.74
N GLU A 67 -9.23 -3.75 -10.74
CA GLU A 67 -10.01 -4.87 -11.25
C GLU A 67 -9.33 -6.18 -10.85
N LEU A 68 -10.09 -7.09 -10.27
CA LEU A 68 -9.63 -8.44 -9.92
C LEU A 68 -10.30 -9.45 -10.86
N GLU A 69 -9.58 -10.52 -11.22
CA GLU A 69 -10.13 -11.53 -12.14
C GLU A 69 -11.40 -12.20 -11.60
N GLU A 70 -11.43 -12.45 -10.29
CA GLU A 70 -12.50 -13.16 -9.60
C GLU A 70 -13.67 -12.26 -9.20
N VAL A 71 -13.51 -10.93 -9.31
CA VAL A 71 -14.49 -9.95 -8.83
C VAL A 71 -15.12 -9.22 -10.01
N THR A 72 -16.25 -9.74 -10.47
CA THR A 72 -16.92 -9.27 -11.70
C THR A 72 -18.27 -8.62 -11.47
N THR A 73 -18.73 -8.54 -10.21
CA THR A 73 -20.02 -7.95 -9.84
C THR A 73 -19.88 -6.91 -8.73
N ARG A 74 -20.81 -5.95 -8.71
CA ARG A 74 -20.88 -4.95 -7.64
C ARG A 74 -20.97 -5.58 -6.24
N ASP A 75 -21.73 -6.65 -6.08
CA ASP A 75 -21.91 -7.30 -4.77
C ASP A 75 -20.61 -7.96 -4.30
N ALA A 76 -19.87 -8.61 -5.21
CA ALA A 76 -18.55 -9.16 -4.89
C ALA A 76 -17.55 -8.06 -4.51
N ALA A 77 -17.55 -6.94 -5.25
CA ALA A 77 -16.74 -5.77 -4.90
C ALA A 77 -17.15 -5.15 -3.56
N GLN A 78 -18.45 -5.16 -3.22
CA GLN A 78 -18.96 -4.70 -1.94
C GLN A 78 -18.47 -5.55 -0.76
N ALA A 79 -18.38 -6.87 -0.94
CA ALA A 79 -17.85 -7.77 0.09
C ALA A 79 -16.39 -7.49 0.45
N LEU A 80 -15.63 -6.94 -0.51
CA LEU A 80 -14.21 -6.62 -0.37
C LEU A 80 -13.96 -5.17 0.06
N GLN A 81 -14.97 -4.36 0.35
CA GLN A 81 -14.75 -2.97 0.75
C GLN A 81 -14.11 -2.87 2.14
N HIS A 82 -13.28 -1.84 2.32
CA HIS A 82 -12.66 -1.51 3.60
C HIS A 82 -11.88 -2.69 4.20
N ARG A 83 -11.25 -3.52 3.36
CA ARG A 83 -10.40 -4.63 3.75
C ARG A 83 -8.94 -4.29 3.57
N ASP A 84 -8.12 -4.77 4.48
CA ASP A 84 -6.68 -4.61 4.43
C ASP A 84 -6.08 -5.49 3.33
N VAL A 85 -5.09 -4.93 2.63
CA VAL A 85 -4.44 -5.54 1.47
C VAL A 85 -2.99 -5.82 1.81
N PHE A 86 -2.53 -7.01 1.41
CA PHE A 86 -1.24 -7.54 1.79
C PHE A 86 -0.48 -8.11 0.59
N LEU A 87 0.84 -8.10 0.71
CA LEU A 87 1.75 -8.92 -0.09
C LEU A 87 2.47 -9.92 0.80
N ARG A 88 3.06 -10.95 0.21
CA ARG A 88 3.99 -11.81 0.93
C ARG A 88 5.30 -11.05 1.12
N GLU A 89 5.97 -11.28 2.24
CA GLU A 89 7.29 -10.67 2.50
C GLU A 89 8.30 -10.92 1.37
N GLN A 90 8.29 -12.10 0.78
CA GLN A 90 9.12 -12.47 -0.37
C GLN A 90 8.79 -11.73 -1.69
N ASP A 91 7.63 -11.09 -1.76
CA ASP A 91 7.18 -10.33 -2.94
C ASP A 91 7.45 -8.81 -2.75
N ILE A 92 8.05 -8.42 -1.63
CA ILE A 92 8.54 -7.04 -1.39
C ILE A 92 9.94 -6.91 -2.00
N LEU A 93 10.13 -5.87 -2.82
CA LEU A 93 11.37 -5.54 -3.48
C LEU A 93 12.46 -5.18 -2.47
N SER A 94 13.65 -5.71 -2.70
CA SER A 94 14.85 -5.31 -1.97
C SER A 94 15.23 -3.87 -2.32
N GLU A 95 16.00 -3.19 -1.47
CA GLU A 95 16.47 -1.82 -1.71
C GLU A 95 17.15 -1.63 -3.08
N ASN A 96 17.89 -2.65 -3.54
CA ASN A 96 18.61 -2.63 -4.82
C ASN A 96 17.70 -2.80 -6.05
N GLU A 97 16.45 -3.22 -5.86
CA GLU A 97 15.47 -3.49 -6.92
C GLU A 97 14.43 -2.36 -7.06
N ARG A 98 14.45 -1.39 -6.12
CA ARG A 98 13.58 -0.22 -6.12
C ARG A 98 14.10 0.81 -7.11
N GLU A 99 13.23 1.24 -8.01
CA GLU A 99 13.49 2.30 -8.99
C GLU A 99 13.02 3.67 -8.47
N PHE A 100 12.14 3.70 -7.48
CA PHE A 100 11.68 4.93 -6.84
C PHE A 100 12.37 5.14 -5.49
N GLU A 101 13.05 6.29 -5.33
CA GLU A 101 13.43 6.78 -4.01
C GLU A 101 12.16 7.20 -3.28
N VAL A 102 11.72 6.40 -2.31
CA VAL A 102 10.73 6.84 -1.33
C VAL A 102 11.43 7.89 -0.47
N PRO A 103 11.00 9.16 -0.45
CA PRO A 103 11.59 10.13 0.44
C PRO A 103 11.37 9.63 1.86
N ASP A 104 12.45 9.21 2.50
CA ASP A 104 12.46 8.76 3.87
C ASP A 104 11.87 9.88 4.76
N GLU A 105 10.77 9.59 5.45
CA GLU A 105 10.11 10.60 6.29
C GLU A 105 10.99 11.00 7.50
N SER A 106 11.95 10.16 7.91
CA SER A 106 12.99 10.52 8.89
C SER A 106 13.98 11.56 8.37
N LEU A 107 14.26 11.59 7.06
CA LEU A 107 15.12 12.60 6.42
C LEU A 107 14.46 13.99 6.33
N GLN A 108 13.16 14.14 6.58
CA GLN A 108 12.53 15.47 6.64
C GLN A 108 13.14 16.34 7.74
N TYR A 109 13.71 15.73 8.77
CA TYR A 109 14.33 16.44 9.90
C TYR A 109 15.86 16.55 9.80
N GLU A 110 16.55 15.78 8.96
CA GLU A 110 18.01 15.95 8.74
C GLU A 110 18.35 17.30 8.09
N LYS A 111 17.42 17.88 7.31
CA LYS A 111 17.56 19.25 6.79
C LYS A 111 17.44 20.35 7.85
N LEU A 112 17.01 20.02 9.07
CA LEU A 112 16.88 20.96 10.18
C LEU A 112 18.07 20.91 11.16
N VAL A 113 19.00 19.97 10.97
CA VAL A 113 20.24 19.91 11.75
C VAL A 113 21.12 21.11 11.37
N GLY A 114 21.22 22.09 12.27
CA GLY A 114 21.99 23.33 12.07
C GLY A 114 21.15 24.60 11.95
N TYR A 115 19.82 24.52 12.09
CA TYR A 115 18.96 25.69 12.19
C TYR A 115 18.68 26.03 13.67
N THR A 116 18.82 27.30 14.03
CA THR A 116 18.50 27.82 15.36
C THR A 116 17.01 28.19 15.43
N ILE A 117 16.31 27.74 16.46
CA ILE A 117 14.93 28.15 16.73
C ILE A 117 14.95 29.54 17.39
N VAL A 118 14.31 30.53 16.76
CA VAL A 118 14.17 31.88 17.31
C VAL A 118 12.71 32.12 17.67
N ASP A 119 12.44 32.25 18.97
CA ASP A 119 11.13 32.66 19.46
C ASP A 119 10.94 34.17 19.28
N LYS A 120 9.77 34.59 18.79
CA LYS A 120 9.47 36.00 18.48
C LYS A 120 9.42 36.91 19.71
N SER A 121 9.32 36.37 20.92
CA SER A 121 9.20 37.11 22.17
C SER A 121 10.42 36.99 23.07
N LEU A 122 11.13 35.86 23.02
CA LEU A 122 12.24 35.53 23.94
C LEU A 122 13.61 35.43 23.27
N GLY A 123 13.71 35.50 21.94
CA GLY A 123 14.97 35.35 21.21
C GLY A 123 15.37 33.89 20.98
N GLU A 124 16.65 33.64 20.70
CA GLU A 124 17.17 32.30 20.40
C GLU A 124 17.06 31.36 21.60
N ILE A 125 16.34 30.26 21.44
CA ILE A 125 16.24 29.17 22.42
C ILE A 125 16.74 27.93 21.68
N GLY A 126 18.04 27.65 21.82
CA GLY A 126 18.74 26.60 21.11
C GLY A 126 18.15 25.20 21.29
#